data_AF-A0A8T5TPE6-F1
#
_entry.id   AF-A0A8T5TPE6-F1
#
_cell.length_a   1.000
_cell.length_b   1.000
_cell.length_c   1.000
_cell.angle_alpha   90.00
_cell.angle_beta   90.00
_cell.angle_gamma   90.00
#
_symmetry.space_group_name_H-M   'P 1'
#
loop_
_entity.id
_entity.type
_entity.pdbx_description
1 polymer ?
#
loop_
_entity_poly.entity_id
_entity_poly.type
_entity_poly.pdbx_seq_one_letter_code
_entity_poly.pdbx_strand_id
1 'polypeptide(L)'
;MPASAHFGIGLAAKRFFPKIPLWALLISVMAIDILSFIFIFALWPSHGLFMAVVWSASAMLITALITAFLKSKKEQDKNMTSALWNIEILYTSMIIGLLVFSHWVLDLIGWPMTVINPDATGVPLLFDDSVWIGLGVYTTWFGALTMDIGVFVAGLAIYLHYEMKIKTKKVIDKRSPME
;
A
#
# COMPACT_ATOMS: atom_id res chain seq x y z
N MET A 1 2.60 -12.17 -9.29
CA MET A 1 2.39 -10.74 -8.96
C MET A 1 3.72 -10.11 -8.59
N PRO A 2 3.93 -8.83 -8.90
CA PRO A 2 5.19 -8.14 -8.70
C PRO A 2 5.35 -7.69 -7.24
N ALA A 3 5.50 -8.67 -6.34
CA ALA A 3 5.57 -8.44 -4.90
C ALA A 3 6.64 -7.39 -4.54
N SER A 4 7.79 -7.39 -5.22
CA SER A 4 8.88 -6.47 -4.90
C SER A 4 8.55 -5.02 -5.26
N ALA A 5 7.87 -4.75 -6.38
CA ALA A 5 7.37 -3.41 -6.72
C ALA A 5 6.41 -2.88 -5.64
N HIS A 6 5.47 -3.70 -5.17
CA HIS A 6 4.55 -3.31 -4.09
C HIS A 6 5.31 -2.93 -2.82
N PHE A 7 6.29 -3.75 -2.40
CA PHE A 7 7.18 -3.41 -1.28
C PHE A 7 7.91 -2.07 -1.49
N GLY A 8 8.35 -1.78 -2.71
CA GLY A 8 8.97 -0.51 -3.08
C GLY A 8 8.07 0.71 -2.78
N ILE A 9 6.79 0.63 -3.16
CA ILE A 9 5.82 1.70 -2.86
C ILE A 9 5.67 1.89 -1.35
N GLY A 10 5.52 0.81 -0.57
CA GLY A 10 5.40 0.89 0.88
C GLY A 10 6.63 1.50 1.57
N LEU A 11 7.84 1.19 1.08
CA LEU A 11 9.08 1.83 1.54
C LEU A 11 9.10 3.32 1.23
N ALA A 12 8.79 3.70 -0.02
CA ALA A 12 8.76 5.09 -0.46
C ALA A 12 7.73 5.92 0.36
N ALA A 13 6.57 5.33 0.66
CA ALA A 13 5.50 5.96 1.42
C ALA A 13 5.96 6.46 2.79
N LYS A 14 6.95 5.81 3.42
CA LYS A 14 7.46 6.22 4.73
C LYS A 14 8.04 7.64 4.73
N ARG A 15 8.63 8.08 3.62
CA ARG A 15 9.14 9.46 3.46
C ARG A 15 8.01 10.49 3.52
N PHE A 16 6.87 10.18 2.89
CA PHE A 16 5.73 11.08 2.79
C PHE A 16 4.84 11.05 4.04
N PHE A 17 4.79 9.90 4.72
CA PHE A 17 3.93 9.65 5.87
C PHE A 17 4.76 9.23 7.10
N PRO A 18 5.62 10.13 7.61
CA PRO A 18 6.62 9.81 8.62
C PRO A 18 6.03 9.36 9.97
N LYS A 19 4.81 9.81 10.28
CA LYS A 19 4.08 9.46 11.51
C LYS A 19 3.54 8.02 11.51
N ILE A 20 3.27 7.44 10.34
CA ILE A 20 2.74 6.08 10.22
C ILE A 20 3.92 5.09 10.36
N PRO A 21 3.82 4.06 11.21
CA PRO A 21 4.92 3.10 11.35
C PRO A 21 5.14 2.33 10.05
N LEU A 22 6.41 2.04 9.73
CA LEU A 22 6.79 1.41 8.45
C LEU A 22 6.06 0.09 8.21
N TRP A 23 5.93 -0.74 9.26
CA TRP A 23 5.26 -2.04 9.14
C TRP A 23 3.79 -1.89 8.70
N ALA A 24 3.08 -0.83 9.12
CA ALA A 24 1.70 -0.62 8.71
C ALA A 24 1.64 -0.28 7.21
N LEU A 25 2.53 0.58 6.74
CA LEU A 25 2.65 0.92 5.31
C LEU A 25 2.96 -0.31 4.45
N LEU A 26 3.87 -1.17 4.91
CA LEU A 26 4.25 -2.40 4.22
C LEU A 26 3.13 -3.45 4.22
N ILE A 27 2.43 -3.65 5.33
CA ILE A 27 1.29 -4.57 5.38
C ILE A 27 0.16 -4.07 4.48
N SER A 28 -0.10 -2.76 4.45
CA SER A 28 -1.17 -2.19 3.63
C SER A 28 -0.93 -2.39 2.13
N VAL A 29 0.29 -2.15 1.65
CA VAL A 29 0.57 -2.35 0.22
C VAL A 29 0.55 -3.83 -0.19
N MET A 30 0.85 -4.73 0.76
CA MET A 30 0.80 -6.19 0.57
C MET A 30 -0.56 -6.80 0.92
N ALA A 31 -1.55 -6.00 1.32
CA ALA A 31 -2.79 -6.54 1.87
C ALA A 31 -3.53 -7.42 0.86
N ILE A 32 -3.60 -7.01 -0.40
CA ILE A 32 -4.28 -7.79 -1.46
C ILE A 32 -3.52 -9.09 -1.75
N ASP A 33 -2.19 -9.06 -1.83
CA ASP A 33 -1.37 -10.27 -1.97
C ASP A 33 -1.57 -11.24 -0.80
N ILE A 34 -1.55 -10.75 0.43
CA ILE A 34 -1.74 -11.59 1.63
C ILE A 34 -3.13 -12.23 1.61
N LEU A 35 -4.16 -11.44 1.31
CA LEU A 35 -5.52 -11.96 1.17
C LEU A 35 -5.58 -13.00 0.03
N SER A 36 -4.95 -12.75 -1.12
CA SER A 36 -5.01 -13.68 -2.26
C SER A 36 -4.41 -15.04 -1.92
N PHE A 37 -3.32 -15.06 -1.15
CA PHE A 37 -2.77 -16.30 -0.60
C PHE A 37 -3.70 -16.99 0.41
N ILE A 38 -4.36 -16.24 1.29
CA ILE A 38 -5.29 -16.82 2.30
C ILE A 38 -6.48 -17.49 1.61
N PHE A 39 -7.01 -16.86 0.56
CA PHE A 39 -8.22 -17.28 -0.10
C PHE A 39 -7.97 -18.06 -1.40
N ILE A 40 -6.74 -18.47 -1.67
CA ILE A 40 -6.39 -19.29 -2.85
C ILE A 40 -7.17 -20.61 -2.91
N PHE A 41 -7.65 -21.09 -1.75
CA PHE A 41 -8.49 -22.30 -1.62
C PHE A 41 -9.99 -21.99 -1.42
N ALA A 42 -10.38 -20.72 -1.44
CA ALA A 42 -11.75 -20.27 -1.36
C ALA A 42 -12.19 -19.65 -2.70
N LEU A 43 -13.48 -19.29 -2.83
CA LEU A 43 -13.97 -18.48 -3.95
C LEU A 43 -13.36 -17.07 -3.82
N TRP A 44 -12.17 -16.88 -4.39
CA TRP A 44 -11.54 -15.57 -4.45
C TRP A 44 -12.40 -14.64 -5.31
N PRO A 45 -12.90 -13.52 -4.75
CA PRO A 45 -13.67 -12.56 -5.53
C PRO A 45 -12.75 -11.88 -6.57
N SER A 46 -13.29 -11.57 -7.75
CA SER A 46 -12.57 -11.01 -8.90
C SER A 46 -11.48 -9.98 -8.54
N HIS A 47 -10.30 -10.04 -9.19
CA HIS A 47 -9.19 -9.09 -8.99
C HIS A 47 -9.41 -7.73 -9.69
N GLY A 48 -10.65 -7.30 -9.89
CA GLY A 48 -10.97 -6.12 -10.70
C GLY A 48 -10.88 -4.77 -9.97
N LEU A 49 -10.96 -3.67 -10.72
CA LEU A 49 -10.95 -2.30 -10.15
C LEU A 49 -12.04 -2.12 -9.10
N PHE A 50 -13.25 -2.63 -9.37
CA PHE A 50 -14.35 -2.58 -8.41
C PHE A 50 -13.95 -3.19 -7.06
N MET A 51 -13.39 -4.40 -7.07
CA MET A 51 -12.95 -5.07 -5.85
C MET A 51 -11.77 -4.35 -5.20
N ALA A 52 -10.85 -3.78 -5.98
CA ALA A 52 -9.77 -2.97 -5.43
C ALA A 52 -10.30 -1.76 -4.63
N VAL A 53 -11.35 -1.10 -5.12
CA VAL A 53 -12.04 -0.01 -4.39
C VAL A 53 -12.68 -0.53 -3.12
N VAL A 54 -13.38 -1.67 -3.17
CA VAL A 54 -14.00 -2.31 -2.00
C VAL A 54 -12.95 -2.65 -0.93
N TRP A 55 -11.83 -3.27 -1.31
CA TRP A 55 -10.74 -3.60 -0.39
C TRP A 55 -10.07 -2.37 0.20
N SER A 56 -9.88 -1.33 -0.60
CA SER A 56 -9.31 -0.05 -0.15
C SER A 56 -10.22 0.66 0.86
N ALA A 57 -11.53 0.72 0.57
CA ALA A 57 -12.52 1.28 1.49
C ALA A 57 -12.62 0.46 2.78
N SER A 58 -12.54 -0.86 2.69
CA SER A 58 -12.56 -1.76 3.85
C SER A 58 -11.33 -1.56 4.72
N ALA A 59 -10.13 -1.47 4.14
CA ALA A 59 -8.89 -1.20 4.87
C ALA A 59 -8.90 0.17 5.55
N MET A 60 -9.44 1.19 4.89
CA MET A 60 -9.66 2.51 5.46
C MET A 60 -10.61 2.43 6.66
N LEU A 61 -11.78 1.80 6.52
CA LEU A 61 -12.75 1.67 7.59
C LEU A 61 -12.18 0.91 8.79
N ILE A 62 -11.54 -0.25 8.55
CA ILE A 62 -10.92 -1.06 9.60
C ILE A 62 -9.86 -0.27 10.35
N THR A 63 -8.98 0.43 9.62
CA THR A 63 -7.93 1.27 10.24
C THR A 63 -8.54 2.38 11.08
N ALA A 64 -9.59 3.05 10.59
CA ALA A 64 -10.27 4.11 11.32
C ALA A 64 -10.91 3.58 12.62
N LEU A 65 -11.62 2.46 12.54
CA LEU A 65 -12.26 1.81 13.69
C LEU A 65 -11.25 1.35 14.74
N ILE A 66 -10.17 0.66 14.32
CA ILE A 66 -9.12 0.21 15.23
C ILE A 66 -8.46 1.40 15.91
N THR A 67 -8.08 2.44 15.15
CA THR A 67 -7.38 3.59 15.72
C THR A 67 -8.29 4.39 16.65
N ALA A 68 -9.56 4.57 16.29
CA ALA A 68 -10.55 5.25 17.13
C ALA A 68 -10.77 4.49 18.44
N PHE A 69 -10.91 3.16 18.38
CA PHE A 69 -11.06 2.31 19.55
C PHE A 69 -9.83 2.35 20.48
N LEU A 70 -8.62 2.29 19.91
CA LEU A 70 -7.39 2.39 20.69
C LEU A 70 -7.25 3.76 21.35
N LYS A 71 -7.62 4.83 20.64
CA LYS A 71 -7.59 6.19 21.17
C LYS A 71 -8.62 6.41 22.27
N SER A 72 -9.86 5.94 22.08
CA SER A 72 -10.93 6.06 23.09
C SER A 72 -10.58 5.34 24.40
N LYS A 73 -9.86 4.21 24.32
CA LYS A 73 -9.34 3.52 25.51
C LYS A 73 -8.28 4.33 26.27
N LYS A 74 -7.45 5.09 25.55
CA LYS A 74 -6.32 5.82 26.14
C LYS A 74 -6.74 7.14 26.79
N GLU A 75 -7.66 7.87 26.16
CA GLU A 75 -8.03 9.24 26.59
C GLU A 75 -9.10 9.29 27.70
N GLN A 76 -9.60 8.14 28.18
CA GLN A 76 -10.65 8.05 29.23
C GLN A 76 -11.88 8.95 28.93
N ASP A 77 -12.08 9.30 27.66
CA ASP A 77 -13.11 10.24 27.21
C ASP A 77 -14.18 9.53 26.38
N LYS A 78 -15.42 9.95 26.61
CA LYS A 78 -16.64 9.21 26.27
C LYS A 78 -17.14 9.58 24.87
N ASN A 79 -16.83 8.74 23.89
CA ASN A 79 -17.70 8.28 22.79
C ASN A 79 -16.85 7.92 21.57
N MET A 80 -16.92 6.66 21.14
CA MET A 80 -16.18 6.17 19.95
C MET A 80 -16.50 6.99 18.68
N THR A 81 -17.69 7.57 18.61
CA THR A 81 -18.13 8.42 17.49
C THR A 81 -17.33 9.72 17.39
N SER A 82 -16.98 10.38 18.50
CA SER A 82 -16.17 11.60 18.46
C SER A 82 -14.73 11.31 18.03
N ALA A 83 -14.20 10.15 18.43
CA ALA A 83 -12.87 9.70 18.02
C ALA A 83 -12.78 9.46 16.50
N LEU A 84 -13.84 8.96 15.85
CA LEU A 84 -13.85 8.74 14.40
C LEU A 84 -13.74 10.03 13.58
N TRP A 85 -14.19 11.17 14.12
CA TRP A 85 -14.04 12.48 13.49
C TRP A 85 -12.67 13.12 13.71
N ASN A 86 -11.74 12.41 14.37
CA ASN A 86 -10.39 12.89 14.55
C ASN A 86 -9.65 12.93 13.19
N ILE A 87 -9.19 14.12 12.80
CA ILE A 87 -8.53 14.34 11.52
C ILE A 87 -7.27 13.48 11.31
N GLU A 88 -6.54 13.15 12.38
CA GLU A 88 -5.34 12.29 12.26
C GLU A 88 -5.73 10.83 11.97
N ILE A 89 -6.86 10.37 12.51
CA ILE A 89 -7.40 9.03 12.26
C ILE A 89 -7.88 8.94 10.81
N LEU A 90 -8.67 9.91 10.36
CA LEU A 90 -9.15 9.99 8.98
C LEU A 90 -7.98 10.07 7.99
N TYR A 91 -6.98 10.91 8.27
CA TYR A 91 -5.80 11.03 7.44
C TYR A 91 -5.03 9.70 7.34
N THR A 92 -4.79 9.05 8.47
CA THR A 92 -4.06 7.77 8.51
C THR A 92 -4.84 6.68 7.76
N SER A 93 -6.14 6.56 8.00
CA SER A 93 -6.97 5.55 7.34
C SER A 93 -7.06 5.77 5.83
N MET A 94 -7.15 7.01 5.37
CA MET A 94 -7.13 7.35 3.94
C MET A 94 -5.81 6.92 3.29
N ILE A 95 -4.66 7.18 3.93
CA ILE A 95 -3.36 6.75 3.40
C ILE A 95 -3.29 5.22 3.29
N ILE A 96 -3.76 4.51 4.29
CA ILE A 96 -3.80 3.04 4.28
C ILE A 96 -4.69 2.53 3.15
N GLY A 97 -5.88 3.11 2.97
CA GLY A 97 -6.76 2.79 1.83
C GLY A 97 -6.10 3.07 0.48
N LEU A 98 -5.42 4.20 0.32
CA LEU A 98 -4.70 4.53 -0.91
C LEU A 98 -3.51 3.59 -1.19
N LEU A 99 -2.82 3.11 -0.16
CA LEU A 99 -1.75 2.12 -0.32
C LEU A 99 -2.30 0.76 -0.76
N VAL A 100 -3.44 0.33 -0.21
CA VAL A 100 -4.14 -0.88 -0.70
C VAL A 100 -4.55 -0.68 -2.17
N PHE A 101 -5.09 0.48 -2.52
CA PHE A 101 -5.49 0.78 -3.90
C PHE A 101 -4.31 0.79 -4.88
N SER A 102 -3.13 1.23 -4.44
CA SER A 102 -1.92 1.28 -5.26
C SER A 102 -1.52 -0.09 -5.81
N HIS A 103 -1.95 -1.17 -5.16
CA HIS A 103 -1.76 -2.53 -5.64
C HIS A 103 -2.42 -2.74 -7.01
N TRP A 104 -3.69 -2.37 -7.16
CA TRP A 104 -4.40 -2.46 -8.44
C TRP A 104 -3.79 -1.55 -9.52
N VAL A 105 -3.29 -0.37 -9.13
CA VAL A 105 -2.61 0.54 -10.06
C VAL A 105 -1.35 -0.11 -10.64
N LEU A 106 -0.56 -0.78 -9.80
CA LEU A 106 0.61 -1.54 -10.26
C LEU A 106 0.21 -2.72 -11.14
N ASP A 107 -0.87 -3.42 -10.83
CA ASP A 107 -1.39 -4.48 -11.68
C ASP A 107 -1.84 -3.94 -13.04
N LEU A 108 -2.57 -2.82 -13.09
CA LEU A 108 -2.97 -2.19 -14.35
C LEU A 108 -1.76 -1.88 -15.24
N ILE A 109 -0.66 -1.41 -14.64
CA ILE A 109 0.57 -1.12 -15.38
C ILE A 109 1.24 -2.43 -15.85
N GLY A 110 1.31 -3.43 -14.97
CA GLY A 110 2.01 -4.67 -15.24
C GLY A 110 1.31 -5.53 -16.28
N TRP A 111 0.01 -5.77 -16.11
CA TRP A 111 -0.78 -6.69 -16.92
C TRP A 111 -0.97 -6.22 -18.37
N PRO A 112 -1.10 -7.13 -19.35
CA PRO A 112 -1.00 -8.59 -19.19
C PRO A 112 0.42 -9.10 -18.90
N MET A 113 0.52 -10.11 -18.04
CA MET A 113 1.79 -10.73 -17.63
C MET A 113 2.18 -11.92 -18.51
N THR A 114 2.17 -11.75 -19.84
CA THR A 114 2.39 -12.85 -20.80
C THR A 114 3.75 -13.52 -20.69
N VAL A 115 4.75 -12.83 -20.10
CA VAL A 115 6.06 -13.42 -19.82
C VAL A 115 6.03 -14.49 -18.72
N ILE A 116 5.07 -14.42 -17.79
CA ILE A 116 4.88 -15.37 -16.69
C ILE A 116 3.78 -16.38 -17.03
N ASN A 117 2.67 -15.89 -17.58
CA ASN A 117 1.53 -16.69 -17.99
C ASN A 117 1.15 -16.30 -19.43
N PRO A 118 1.50 -17.10 -20.46
CA PRO A 118 1.24 -16.76 -21.86
C PRO A 118 -0.22 -16.42 -22.18
N ASP A 119 -1.17 -16.97 -21.42
CA ASP A 119 -2.61 -16.77 -21.61
C ASP A 119 -3.16 -15.56 -20.82
N ALA A 120 -2.31 -14.77 -20.17
CA ALA A 120 -2.71 -13.59 -19.42
C ALA A 120 -3.30 -12.51 -20.34
N THR A 121 -4.51 -12.04 -20.04
CA THR A 121 -5.25 -11.06 -20.86
C THR A 121 -5.23 -9.63 -20.31
N GLY A 122 -5.29 -9.46 -18.98
CA GLY A 122 -5.33 -8.14 -18.34
C GLY A 122 -5.79 -8.22 -16.88
N VAL A 123 -6.25 -7.10 -16.34
CA VAL A 123 -7.08 -7.05 -15.13
C VAL A 123 -8.52 -6.66 -15.48
N PRO A 124 -9.54 -7.26 -14.85
CA PRO A 124 -10.92 -6.91 -15.13
C PRO A 124 -11.27 -5.52 -14.57
N LEU A 125 -12.14 -4.78 -15.25
CA LEU A 125 -12.62 -3.49 -14.73
C LEU A 125 -13.62 -3.67 -13.58
N LEU A 126 -14.55 -4.60 -13.71
CA LEU A 126 -15.56 -4.89 -12.68
C LEU A 126 -15.35 -6.30 -12.14
N PHE A 127 -15.98 -7.27 -12.80
CA PHE A 127 -15.92 -8.70 -12.49
C PHE A 127 -15.25 -9.46 -13.65
N ASP A 128 -15.05 -10.77 -13.51
CA ASP A 128 -14.28 -11.56 -14.47
C ASP A 128 -14.91 -11.58 -15.89
N ASP A 129 -16.23 -11.38 -16.00
CA ASP A 129 -16.94 -11.28 -17.27
C ASP A 129 -16.92 -9.85 -17.89
N SER A 130 -16.17 -8.91 -17.30
CA SER A 130 -16.10 -7.51 -17.75
C SER A 130 -14.94 -7.23 -18.70
N VAL A 131 -14.80 -5.98 -19.13
CA VAL A 131 -13.69 -5.54 -19.99
C VAL A 131 -12.37 -5.69 -19.24
N TRP A 132 -11.40 -6.30 -19.92
CA TRP A 132 -10.03 -6.48 -19.44
C TRP A 132 -9.16 -5.32 -19.92
N ILE A 133 -8.36 -4.75 -19.02
CA ILE A 133 -7.46 -3.62 -19.30
C ILE A 133 -6.06 -3.89 -18.75
N GLY A 134 -5.06 -3.23 -19.33
CA GLY A 134 -3.67 -3.37 -18.90
C GLY A 134 -2.71 -2.66 -19.86
N LEU A 135 -1.60 -2.11 -19.34
CA LEU A 135 -0.58 -1.41 -20.16
C LEU A 135 0.47 -2.36 -20.74
N GLY A 136 0.57 -3.59 -20.23
CA GLY A 136 1.39 -4.66 -20.79
C GLY A 136 2.88 -4.53 -20.52
N VAL A 137 3.30 -3.89 -19.43
CA VAL A 137 4.73 -3.80 -19.08
C VAL A 137 5.34 -5.21 -18.89
N TYR A 138 4.56 -6.20 -18.46
CA TYR A 138 5.01 -7.58 -18.25
C TYR A 138 4.86 -8.46 -19.51
N THR A 139 4.69 -7.86 -20.68
CA THR A 139 4.73 -8.61 -21.94
C THR A 139 6.14 -9.02 -22.35
N THR A 140 7.16 -8.43 -21.73
CA THR A 140 8.58 -8.77 -21.94
C THR A 140 9.31 -8.94 -20.61
N TRP A 141 10.36 -9.77 -20.58
CA TRP A 141 11.22 -9.92 -19.40
C TRP A 141 11.86 -8.60 -18.97
N PHE A 142 12.27 -7.77 -19.94
CA PHE A 142 12.88 -6.47 -19.64
C PHE A 142 11.90 -5.52 -18.93
N GLY A 143 10.66 -5.44 -19.42
CA GLY A 143 9.62 -4.64 -18.77
C GLY A 143 9.25 -5.17 -17.39
N ALA A 144 9.08 -6.48 -17.24
CA ALA A 144 8.82 -7.11 -15.96
C ALA A 144 9.93 -6.84 -14.93
N LEU A 145 11.20 -7.06 -15.30
CA LEU A 145 12.34 -6.80 -14.40
C LEU A 145 12.48 -5.32 -14.04
N THR A 146 12.33 -4.44 -15.03
CA THR A 146 12.42 -2.99 -14.81
C THR A 146 11.33 -2.51 -13.85
N MET A 147 10.11 -3.03 -14.00
CA MET A 147 9.02 -2.66 -13.11
C MET A 147 9.23 -3.24 -11.70
N ASP A 148 9.47 -4.54 -11.57
CA ASP A 148 9.55 -5.19 -10.26
C ASP A 148 10.75 -4.68 -9.45
N ILE A 149 11.95 -4.86 -10.02
CA ILE A 149 13.21 -4.51 -9.35
C ILE A 149 13.41 -3.00 -9.34
N GLY A 150 13.07 -2.30 -10.43
CA GLY A 150 13.29 -0.86 -10.52
C GLY A 150 12.41 -0.08 -9.54
N VAL A 151 11.12 -0.41 -9.42
CA VAL A 151 10.23 0.22 -8.43
C VAL A 151 10.68 -0.11 -7.01
N PHE A 152 11.08 -1.36 -6.75
CA PHE A 152 11.64 -1.76 -5.46
C PHE A 152 12.89 -0.96 -5.08
N VAL A 153 13.89 -0.92 -5.96
CA VAL A 153 15.16 -0.20 -5.73
C VAL A 153 14.92 1.30 -5.56
N ALA A 154 14.05 1.90 -6.37
CA ALA A 154 13.68 3.31 -6.23
C ALA A 154 13.04 3.58 -4.86
N GLY A 155 12.09 2.74 -4.44
CA GLY A 155 11.43 2.86 -3.15
C GLY A 155 12.37 2.70 -1.96
N LEU A 156 13.26 1.72 -2.03
CA LEU A 156 14.31 1.50 -1.03
C LEU A 156 15.27 2.68 -0.95
N ALA A 157 15.73 3.20 -2.09
CA ALA A 157 16.61 4.37 -2.13
C ALA A 157 15.96 5.61 -1.49
N ILE A 158 14.67 5.86 -1.80
CA ILE A 158 13.89 6.94 -1.19
C ILE A 158 13.81 6.77 0.33
N TYR A 159 13.52 5.55 0.81
CA TYR A 159 13.43 5.24 2.23
C TYR A 159 14.77 5.45 2.95
N LEU A 160 15.86 4.88 2.43
CA LEU A 160 17.19 4.99 3.03
C LEU A 160 17.66 6.44 3.07
N HIS A 161 17.45 7.20 1.99
CA HIS A 161 17.76 8.62 1.95
C HIS A 161 17.03 9.41 3.04
N TYR A 162 15.73 9.12 3.23
CA TYR A 162 14.91 9.74 4.27
C TYR A 162 15.41 9.40 5.69
N GLU A 163 15.71 8.13 5.96
CA GLU A 163 16.23 7.68 7.27
C GLU A 163 17.59 8.30 7.59
N MET A 164 18.50 8.37 6.61
CA MET A 164 19.79 9.03 6.77
C MET A 164 19.62 10.51 7.16
N LYS A 165 18.72 11.23 6.48
CA LYS A 165 18.47 12.65 6.76
C LYS A 165 17.95 12.87 8.19
N ILE A 166 17.06 12.00 8.67
CA ILE A 166 16.52 12.10 10.04
C ILE A 166 17.60 11.80 11.09
N LYS A 167 18.42 10.77 10.88
CA LYS A 167 19.52 10.43 11.80
C LYS A 167 20.51 11.58 11.90
N THR A 168 20.91 12.17 10.77
CA THR A 168 21.82 13.32 10.75
C THR A 168 21.24 14.52 11.50
N LYS A 169 19.96 14.86 11.28
CA LYS A 169 19.30 15.95 12.00
C LYS A 169 19.33 15.73 13.52
N LYS A 170 18.97 14.52 13.99
CA LYS A 170 19.00 14.17 15.43
C LYS A 170 20.40 14.28 16.04
N VAL A 171 21.45 13.94 15.29
CA VAL A 171 22.84 14.07 15.75
C VAL A 171 23.25 15.53 15.88
N ILE A 172 22.85 16.38 14.92
CA ILE A 172 23.11 17.83 14.96
C ILE A 172 22.37 18.47 16.14
N ASP A 173 21.07 18.21 16.28
CA ASP A 173 20.23 18.77 17.35
C ASP A 173 20.74 18.37 18.76
N LYS A 174 21.36 17.17 18.90
CA LYS A 174 21.98 16.72 20.16
C LYS A 174 23.31 17.42 20.46
N ARG A 175 23.99 17.95 19.44
CA ARG A 175 25.33 18.59 19.55
C ARG A 175 25.28 20.11 19.66
N SER A 176 24.12 20.75 19.54
CA SER A 176 23.92 22.17 19.86
C SER A 176 23.43 22.31 21.31
N PRO A 177 24.30 22.27 22.33
CA PRO A 177 23.90 22.64 23.69
C PRO A 177 23.48 24.11 23.68
N MET A 178 22.43 24.40 24.46
CA MET A 178 21.80 25.71 24.61
C MET A 178 22.84 26.82 24.83
N GLU A 179 23.02 27.67 23.82
CA GLU A 179 23.49 29.05 24.01
C GLU A 179 22.33 29.92 24.53
#